data_AF-A0A8S1ZV36-F1
#
_entry.id   AF-A0A8S1ZV36-F1
#
_cell.length_a   1.000
_cell.length_b   1.000
_cell.length_c   1.000
_cell.angle_alpha   90.00
_cell.angle_beta   90.00
_cell.angle_gamma   90.00
#
_symmetry.space_group_name_H-M   'P 1'
#
loop_
_entity.id
_entity.type
_entity.pdbx_description
1 polymer ?
#
loop_
_entity_poly.entity_id
_entity_poly.type
_entity_poly.pdbx_seq_one_letter_code
_entity_poly.pdbx_strand_id
1 'polypeptide(L)'
;MVTGLINENPIIYPKKERRLRTDTSTTDEDIKDPEHPNTLEDLRVVTEDSVEVDDENSYVRVTFTPTVEHCSMATVIGLCVRVKLLRSLPSRYKIDIRVAPGSHATEDALNKQLNDKERVAAALENPNLVEMVDECLPSEE
;
A
#
# COMPACT_ATOMS: atom_id res chain seq x y z
N MET A 1 -16.40 -43.40 -26.43
CA MET A 1 -17.14 -42.97 -25.22
C MET A 1 -16.25 -41.97 -24.51
N VAL A 2 -16.54 -40.68 -24.73
CA VAL A 2 -15.82 -39.57 -24.10
C VAL A 2 -16.60 -39.20 -22.85
N THR A 3 -15.96 -39.20 -21.69
CA THR A 3 -16.51 -38.62 -20.47
C THR A 3 -15.47 -37.66 -19.91
N GLY A 4 -15.54 -36.42 -20.40
CA GLY A 4 -14.91 -35.27 -19.78
C GLY A 4 -15.67 -34.84 -18.53
N LEU A 5 -14.90 -34.32 -17.57
CA LEU A 5 -15.38 -33.42 -16.52
C LEU A 5 -14.36 -32.26 -16.52
N ILE A 6 -14.46 -31.30 -17.45
CA ILE A 6 -15.04 -29.95 -17.26
C ILE A 6 -15.04 -29.48 -15.80
N ASN A 7 -14.01 -28.71 -15.46
CA ASN A 7 -14.22 -27.48 -14.71
C ASN A 7 -13.25 -26.40 -15.22
N GLU A 8 -13.52 -25.96 -16.45
CA GLU A 8 -13.01 -24.70 -16.97
C GLU A 8 -13.78 -23.58 -16.28
N ASN A 9 -13.18 -22.97 -15.25
CA ASN A 9 -13.65 -21.68 -14.77
C ASN A 9 -12.53 -20.62 -14.82
N PRO A 10 -12.10 -20.19 -16.02
CA PRO A 10 -11.29 -19.00 -16.16
C PRO A 10 -12.22 -17.79 -16.11
N ILE A 11 -12.69 -17.42 -14.91
CA ILE A 11 -13.28 -16.08 -14.73
C ILE A 11 -12.11 -15.09 -14.71
N ILE A 12 -11.54 -14.82 -15.89
CA ILE A 12 -10.71 -13.65 -16.09
C ILE A 12 -11.68 -12.47 -16.06
N TYR A 13 -11.82 -11.84 -14.89
CA TYR A 13 -12.54 -10.58 -14.78
C TYR A 13 -12.05 -9.64 -15.88
N PRO A 14 -12.94 -9.02 -16.67
CA PRO A 14 -12.52 -8.08 -17.69
C PRO A 14 -11.74 -6.96 -17.01
N LYS A 15 -10.43 -6.89 -17.26
CA LYS A 15 -9.64 -5.72 -16.87
C LYS A 15 -10.25 -4.53 -17.60
N LYS A 16 -10.79 -3.58 -16.83
CA LYS A 16 -11.24 -2.28 -17.33
C LYS A 16 -10.08 -1.67 -18.11
N GLU A 17 -10.35 -1.27 -19.35
CA GLU A 17 -9.36 -0.73 -20.27
C GLU A 17 -8.72 0.50 -19.60
N ARG A 18 -7.41 0.38 -19.30
CA ARG A 18 -6.61 1.42 -18.68
C ARG A 18 -6.69 2.68 -19.55
N ARG A 19 -7.00 3.83 -18.93
CA ARG A 19 -6.54 5.09 -19.52
C ARG A 19 -5.01 5.04 -19.48
N LEU A 20 -4.37 5.00 -20.65
CA LEU A 20 -2.92 5.22 -20.71
C LEU A 20 -2.64 6.58 -20.08
N ARG A 21 -1.93 6.58 -18.94
CA ARG A 21 -1.23 7.77 -18.48
C ARG A 21 -0.26 8.17 -19.60
N THR A 22 -0.43 9.37 -20.14
CA THR A 22 0.45 9.94 -21.19
C THR A 22 1.75 10.50 -20.63
N ASP A 23 1.97 10.42 -19.32
CA ASP A 23 3.18 10.90 -18.70
C ASP A 23 4.14 9.72 -18.53
N THR A 24 5.23 9.78 -19.29
CA THR A 24 6.44 9.00 -19.06
C THR A 24 6.99 9.28 -17.66
N SER A 25 6.63 8.46 -16.68
CA SER A 25 7.48 8.15 -15.52
C SER A 25 7.56 6.63 -15.38
N THR A 26 8.41 6.06 -16.21
CA THR A 26 8.75 4.64 -16.17
C THR A 26 9.79 4.44 -15.06
N THR A 27 9.47 3.57 -14.08
CA THR A 27 10.33 2.56 -13.42
C THR A 27 11.09 2.78 -12.09
N ASP A 28 10.94 3.87 -11.33
CA ASP A 28 11.72 3.98 -10.08
C ASP A 28 10.98 4.54 -8.84
N GLU A 29 9.65 4.73 -8.86
CA GLU A 29 8.91 5.37 -7.75
C GLU A 29 7.99 4.43 -6.93
N ASP A 30 8.01 3.13 -7.22
CA ASP A 30 7.09 2.17 -6.59
C ASP A 30 7.64 1.65 -5.26
N ILE A 31 6.80 1.68 -4.22
CA ILE A 31 7.13 1.12 -2.90
C ILE A 31 7.34 -0.39 -3.06
N LYS A 32 8.49 -0.88 -2.61
CA LYS A 32 8.84 -2.30 -2.61
C LYS A 32 8.30 -3.01 -1.38
N ASP A 33 7.99 -4.29 -1.53
CA ASP A 33 7.62 -5.13 -0.40
C ASP A 33 8.87 -5.47 0.44
N PRO A 34 8.80 -5.42 1.78
CA PRO A 34 9.94 -5.74 2.64
C PRO A 34 10.35 -7.22 2.61
N GLU A 35 9.49 -8.14 2.15
CA GLU A 35 9.75 -9.59 2.12
C GLU A 35 10.00 -10.11 0.70
N HIS A 36 9.55 -9.39 -0.33
CA HIS A 36 9.61 -9.81 -1.72
C HIS A 36 10.22 -8.74 -2.63
N PRO A 37 10.95 -9.13 -3.69
CA PRO A 37 11.52 -8.18 -4.67
C PRO A 37 10.45 -7.49 -5.55
N ASN A 38 9.17 -7.65 -5.24
CA ASN A 38 8.03 -7.16 -6.02
C ASN A 38 7.51 -5.83 -5.43
N THR A 39 6.84 -5.03 -6.25
CA THR A 39 6.21 -3.77 -5.78
C THR A 39 4.88 -4.03 -5.07
N LEU A 40 4.44 -3.09 -4.24
CA LEU A 40 3.11 -3.14 -3.61
C LEU A 40 1.97 -3.12 -4.64
N GLU A 41 2.17 -2.53 -5.82
CA GLU A 41 1.19 -2.57 -6.92
C GLU A 41 1.11 -3.96 -7.56
N ASP A 42 2.27 -4.61 -7.80
CA ASP A 42 2.33 -5.97 -8.36
C ASP A 42 1.65 -7.01 -7.45
N LEU A 43 1.79 -6.83 -6.13
CA LEU A 43 1.13 -7.65 -5.12
C LEU A 43 -0.33 -7.25 -4.86
N ARG A 44 -0.84 -6.20 -5.54
CA ARG A 44 -2.16 -5.60 -5.33
C ARG A 44 -2.42 -5.19 -3.88
N VAL A 45 -1.36 -4.83 -3.15
CA VAL A 45 -1.45 -4.35 -1.78
C VAL A 45 -2.04 -2.94 -1.77
N VAL A 46 -1.72 -2.11 -2.76
CA VAL A 46 -2.32 -0.79 -2.97
C VAL A 46 -2.84 -0.71 -4.41
N THR A 47 -4.00 -0.10 -4.59
CA THR A 47 -4.61 0.13 -5.92
C THR A 47 -5.03 1.58 -6.06
N GLU A 48 -5.11 2.10 -7.29
CA GLU A 48 -5.58 3.49 -7.51
C GLU A 48 -6.99 3.71 -6.92
N ASP A 49 -7.87 2.71 -7.03
CA ASP A 49 -9.24 2.77 -6.50
C ASP A 49 -9.30 2.77 -4.97
N SER A 50 -8.21 2.39 -4.28
CA SER A 50 -8.14 2.35 -2.82
C SER A 50 -7.53 3.63 -2.20
N VAL A 51 -7.25 4.64 -3.04
CA VAL A 51 -6.72 5.95 -2.64
C VAL A 51 -7.79 7.03 -2.85
N GLU A 52 -8.21 7.66 -1.75
CA GLU A 52 -9.16 8.77 -1.76
C GLU A 52 -8.39 10.08 -1.49
N VAL A 53 -8.46 11.05 -2.41
CA VAL A 53 -7.83 12.36 -2.26
C VAL A 53 -8.89 13.45 -2.26
N ASP A 54 -8.91 14.25 -1.20
CA ASP A 54 -9.75 15.44 -1.03
C ASP A 54 -8.84 16.67 -0.88
N ASP A 55 -8.69 17.44 -1.96
CA ASP A 55 -7.86 18.65 -1.96
C ASP A 55 -8.47 19.81 -1.17
N GLU A 56 -9.80 19.94 -1.19
CA GLU A 56 -10.52 21.02 -0.50
C GLU A 56 -10.34 20.93 1.02
N ASN A 57 -10.44 19.71 1.57
CA ASN A 57 -10.21 19.45 2.99
C ASN A 57 -8.75 19.11 3.32
N SER A 58 -7.86 19.11 2.31
CA SER A 58 -6.46 18.68 2.42
C SER A 58 -6.34 17.36 3.16
N TYR A 59 -7.00 16.32 2.64
CA TYR A 59 -7.09 15.02 3.27
C TYR A 59 -6.82 13.92 2.24
N VAL A 60 -6.00 12.94 2.62
CA VAL A 60 -5.69 11.77 1.80
C VAL A 60 -5.92 10.54 2.64
N ARG A 61 -6.75 9.63 2.12
CA ARG A 61 -6.95 8.31 2.72
C ARG A 61 -6.41 7.25 1.79
N VAL A 62 -5.60 6.35 2.34
CA VAL A 62 -5.12 5.18 1.61
C VAL A 62 -5.58 3.92 2.32
N THR A 63 -6.26 3.05 1.57
CA THR A 63 -6.63 1.72 2.02
C THR A 63 -5.70 0.70 1.36
N PHE A 64 -4.99 -0.09 2.15
CA PHE A 64 -4.10 -1.15 1.64
C PHE A 64 -4.57 -2.52 2.12
N THR A 65 -4.32 -3.55 1.31
CA THR A 65 -4.71 -4.94 1.58
C THR A 65 -3.44 -5.77 1.77
N PRO A 66 -3.07 -6.17 2.99
CA PRO A 66 -1.90 -7.03 3.19
C PRO A 66 -2.07 -8.36 2.44
N THR A 67 -0.95 -8.93 2.00
CA THR A 67 -0.93 -10.18 1.24
C THR A 67 -1.38 -11.40 2.06
N VAL A 68 -1.25 -11.33 3.40
CA VAL A 68 -1.61 -12.41 4.34
C VAL A 68 -2.27 -11.82 5.59
N GLU A 69 -3.28 -12.52 6.12
CA GLU A 69 -4.10 -12.10 7.27
C GLU A 69 -3.35 -12.00 8.62
N HIS A 70 -2.11 -12.50 8.68
CA HIS A 70 -1.23 -12.49 9.86
C HIS A 70 0.14 -11.86 9.57
N CYS A 71 0.21 -10.95 8.60
CA CYS A 71 1.45 -10.32 8.18
C CYS A 71 1.97 -9.37 9.28
N SER A 72 3.08 -9.74 9.93
CA SER A 72 3.81 -8.86 10.85
C SER A 72 4.37 -7.62 10.15
N MET A 73 4.61 -7.70 8.83
CA MET A 73 5.09 -6.61 7.99
C MET A 73 4.00 -5.63 7.56
N ALA A 74 2.72 -5.89 7.86
CA ALA A 74 1.64 -4.96 7.53
C ALA A 74 1.84 -3.57 8.17
N THR A 75 2.43 -3.51 9.37
CA THR A 75 2.79 -2.24 10.01
C THR A 75 3.90 -1.52 9.23
N VAL A 76 4.92 -2.25 8.77
CA VAL A 76 6.04 -1.68 8.01
C VAL A 76 5.53 -1.15 6.68
N ILE A 77 4.73 -1.93 5.96
CA ILE A 77 4.07 -1.51 4.70
C ILE A 77 3.29 -0.21 4.92
N GLY A 78 2.45 -0.13 5.97
CA GLY A 78 1.71 1.07 6.31
C GLY A 78 2.61 2.28 6.63
N LEU A 79 3.74 2.06 7.31
CA LEU A 79 4.74 3.10 7.57
C LEU A 79 5.42 3.57 6.28
N CYS A 80 5.80 2.66 5.38
CA CYS A 80 6.38 3.01 4.08
C CYS A 80 5.43 3.88 3.26
N VAL A 81 4.16 3.49 3.17
CA VAL A 81 3.11 4.30 2.51
C VAL A 81 3.01 5.68 3.17
N ARG A 82 3.02 5.74 4.51
CA ARG A 82 2.94 7.01 5.24
C ARG A 82 4.12 7.93 4.95
N VAL A 83 5.33 7.40 4.98
CA VAL A 83 6.56 8.17 4.76
C VAL A 83 6.64 8.62 3.31
N LYS A 84 6.28 7.78 2.33
CA LYS A 84 6.22 8.18 0.92
C LYS A 84 5.25 9.35 0.72
N LEU A 85 4.03 9.25 1.25
CA LEU A 85 3.04 10.34 1.17
C LEU A 85 3.51 11.60 1.89
N LEU A 86 4.20 11.47 3.03
CA LEU A 86 4.75 12.62 3.76
C LEU A 86 5.89 13.31 2.98
N ARG A 87 6.72 12.54 2.26
CA ARG A 87 7.83 13.05 1.43
C ARG A 87 7.31 13.70 0.14
N SER A 88 6.28 13.12 -0.48
CA SER A 88 5.77 13.55 -1.78
C SER A 88 4.65 14.61 -1.71
N LEU A 89 3.89 14.69 -0.61
CA LEU A 89 2.78 15.64 -0.47
C LEU A 89 3.14 16.85 0.42
N PRO A 90 2.58 18.04 0.13
CA PRO A 90 2.70 19.19 1.03
C PRO A 90 2.16 18.90 2.43
N SER A 91 2.80 19.44 3.47
CA SER A 91 2.44 19.22 4.89
C SER A 91 1.03 19.65 5.29
N ARG A 92 0.29 20.33 4.41
CA ARG A 92 -1.14 20.66 4.60
C ARG A 92 -2.03 19.41 4.60
N TYR A 93 -1.62 18.34 3.90
CA TYR A 93 -2.42 17.14 3.78
C TYR A 93 -2.41 16.30 5.06
N LYS A 94 -3.59 15.93 5.52
CA LYS A 94 -3.79 14.94 6.57
C LYS A 94 -3.85 13.56 5.94
N ILE A 95 -2.89 12.72 6.29
CA ILE A 95 -2.79 11.34 5.80
C ILE A 95 -3.50 10.41 6.79
N ASP A 96 -4.50 9.66 6.33
CA ASP A 96 -5.18 8.55 7.03
C ASP A 96 -4.86 7.25 6.29
N ILE A 97 -4.36 6.26 7.02
CA ILE A 97 -4.00 4.96 6.45
C ILE A 97 -4.83 3.89 7.10
N ARG A 98 -5.44 3.04 6.28
CA ARG A 98 -6.29 1.94 6.73
C ARG A 98 -5.94 0.64 6.04
N VAL A 99 -6.09 -0.43 6.78
CA VAL A 99 -6.12 -1.78 6.25
C VAL A 99 -7.52 -2.04 5.70
N ALA A 100 -7.61 -2.77 4.58
CA ALA A 100 -8.89 -3.12 3.98
C ALA A 100 -9.72 -3.98 4.95
N PRO A 101 -11.04 -3.72 5.07
CA PRO A 101 -11.87 -4.38 6.07
C PRO A 101 -11.90 -5.89 5.88
N GLY A 102 -11.57 -6.64 6.95
CA GLY A 102 -11.55 -8.09 6.96
C GLY A 102 -10.33 -8.73 6.29
N SER A 103 -9.32 -7.95 5.91
CA SER A 103 -8.09 -8.46 5.28
C SER A 103 -6.98 -8.83 6.26
N HIS A 104 -7.09 -8.43 7.53
CA HIS A 104 -6.07 -8.71 8.55
C HIS A 104 -6.70 -9.01 9.91
N ALA A 105 -6.20 -10.03 10.60
CA ALA A 105 -6.75 -10.47 11.88
C ALA A 105 -6.68 -9.41 12.98
N THR A 106 -5.74 -8.46 12.88
CA THR A 106 -5.54 -7.35 13.82
C THR A 106 -5.72 -5.98 13.17
N GLU A 107 -6.61 -5.88 12.18
CA GLU A 107 -6.94 -4.64 11.46
C GLU A 107 -7.11 -3.42 12.37
N ASP A 108 -7.97 -3.49 13.39
CA ASP A 108 -8.24 -2.36 14.28
C ASP A 108 -6.99 -1.86 15.01
N ALA A 109 -6.14 -2.81 15.44
CA ALA A 109 -4.90 -2.50 16.12
C ALA A 109 -3.90 -1.83 15.17
N LEU A 110 -3.78 -2.32 13.93
CA LEU A 110 -2.95 -1.72 12.89
C LEU A 110 -3.43 -0.32 12.53
N ASN A 111 -4.73 -0.15 12.26
CA ASN A 111 -5.32 1.14 11.94
C ASN A 111 -5.08 2.17 13.05
N LYS A 112 -5.20 1.75 14.32
CA LYS A 112 -4.92 2.62 15.46
C LYS A 112 -3.43 2.99 15.56
N GLN A 113 -2.53 2.04 15.33
CA GLN A 113 -1.09 2.30 15.35
C GLN A 113 -0.66 3.24 14.21
N LEU A 114 -1.14 2.99 13.01
CA LEU A 114 -0.78 3.75 11.81
C LEU A 114 -1.36 5.17 11.80
N ASN A 115 -2.42 5.44 12.56
CA ASN A 115 -3.02 6.79 12.68
C ASN A 115 -2.61 7.55 13.94
N ASP A 116 -1.92 6.90 14.88
CA ASP A 116 -1.34 7.57 16.06
C ASP A 116 -0.05 8.28 15.66
N LYS A 117 -0.08 9.62 15.71
CA LYS A 117 1.05 10.46 15.28
C LYS A 117 2.26 10.32 16.20
N GLU A 118 2.05 10.18 17.50
CA GLU A 118 3.15 10.06 18.47
C GLU A 118 3.83 8.71 18.33
N ARG A 119 3.03 7.64 18.12
CA ARG A 119 3.57 6.30 17.86
C ARG A 119 4.35 6.23 16.55
N VAL A 120 3.82 6.80 15.47
CA VAL A 120 4.54 6.80 14.18
C VAL A 120 5.80 7.65 14.27
N ALA A 121 5.77 8.81 14.93
CA ALA A 121 6.97 9.61 15.15
C ALA A 121 8.03 8.80 15.94
N ALA A 122 7.63 8.16 17.04
CA ALA A 122 8.54 7.33 17.83
C ALA A 122 9.08 6.11 17.05
N ALA A 123 8.28 5.53 16.15
CA ALA A 123 8.73 4.44 15.28
C ALA A 123 9.80 4.91 14.28
N LEU A 124 9.67 6.13 13.75
CA LEU A 124 10.63 6.73 12.82
C LEU A 124 11.89 7.31 13.51
N GLU A 125 11.97 7.27 14.83
CA GLU A 125 13.22 7.53 15.58
C GLU A 125 14.03 6.24 15.79
N ASN A 126 13.46 5.07 15.52
CA ASN A 126 14.16 3.79 15.65
C ASN A 126 14.97 3.51 14.37
N PRO A 127 16.32 3.45 14.45
CA PRO A 127 17.17 3.31 13.27
C PRO A 127 16.88 2.02 12.48
N ASN A 128 16.53 0.92 13.16
CA ASN A 128 16.22 -0.34 12.48
C ASN A 128 14.95 -0.24 11.63
N LEU A 129 13.92 0.47 12.13
CA LEU A 129 12.67 0.66 11.38
C LEU A 129 12.86 1.64 10.23
N VAL A 130 13.65 2.69 10.43
CA VAL A 130 13.98 3.65 9.39
C VAL A 130 14.74 2.98 8.25
N GLU A 131 15.73 2.15 8.56
CA GLU A 131 16.49 1.40 7.55
C GLU A 131 15.58 0.49 6.72
N MET A 132 14.67 -0.27 7.35
CA MET A 132 13.70 -1.09 6.64
C MET A 132 12.74 -0.27 5.77
N VAL A 133 12.30 0.89 6.27
CA VAL A 133 11.40 1.78 5.52
C VAL A 133 12.14 2.40 4.34
N ASP A 134 13.37 2.87 4.52
CA ASP A 134 14.19 3.45 3.46
C ASP A 134 14.60 2.41 2.41
N GLU A 135 14.76 1.13 2.76
CA GLU A 135 14.97 0.06 1.79
C GLU A 135 13.71 -0.19 0.92
N CYS A 136 12.52 -0.02 1.50
CA CYS A 136 11.25 -0.14 0.79
C CYS A 136 10.92 1.08 -0.09
N LEU A 137 11.53 2.23 0.20
CA LEU A 137 11.29 3.48 -0.52
C LEU A 137 12.45 3.72 -1.49
N PRO A 138 12.24 3.68 -2.81
CA PRO A 138 13.30 4.01 -3.75
C PRO A 138 13.80 5.44 -3.51
N SER A 139 15.11 5.63 -3.67
CA SER A 139 15.73 6.95 -3.53
C SER A 139 15.26 7.84 -4.67
N GLU A 140 14.77 9.03 -4.33
CA GLU A 140 14.56 10.09 -5.31
C GLU A 140 15.96 10.55 -5.77
N GLU A 141 16.40 10.10 -6.95
CA GLU A 141 17.50 10.73 -7.70
C GLU A 141 16.98 11.92 -8.53
#